data_AF-A0A2K0SY70-F1
#
_entry.id   AF-A0A2K0SY70-F1
#
_cell.length_a   1.000
_cell.length_b   1.000
_cell.length_c   1.000
_cell.angle_alpha   90.00
_cell.angle_beta   90.00
_cell.angle_gamma   90.00
#
_symmetry.space_group_name_H-M   'P 1'
#
loop_
_entity.id
_entity.type
_entity.pdbx_description
1 polymer ?
#
loop_
_entity_poly.entity_id
_entity_poly.type
_entity_poly.pdbx_seq_one_letter_code
_entity_poly.pdbx_strand_id
1 'polypeptide(L)'
;MVLPPYRIMRKSDGRPWRMRRRKQHDLVFCHNDLSMNNVIVDPGTLKIKAIIDWEYAGFYPPEFEFPFYQRSGPSIALDGEVDDFESLTRMISEDRE
;
A
#
# COMPACT_ATOMS: atom_id res chain seq x y z
N MET A 1 -8.74 -10.15 -8.96
CA MET A 1 -7.60 -10.70 -8.21
C MET A 1 -6.69 -9.53 -7.85
N VAL A 2 -6.23 -9.47 -6.61
CA VAL A 2 -5.49 -8.33 -6.05
C VAL A 2 -4.25 -8.87 -5.35
N LEU A 3 -3.07 -8.31 -5.64
CA LEU A 3 -1.84 -8.70 -4.95
C LEU A 3 -1.80 -8.02 -3.58
N PRO A 4 -1.61 -8.74 -2.47
CA PRO A 4 -1.49 -8.12 -1.15
C PRO A 4 -0.35 -7.09 -1.14
N PRO A 5 -0.53 -5.90 -0.53
CA PRO A 5 0.57 -4.98 -0.24
C PRO A 5 1.73 -5.71 0.43
N TYR A 6 2.98 -5.34 0.14
CA TYR A 6 4.17 -5.98 0.70
C TYR A 6 4.10 -6.15 2.23
N ARG A 7 3.67 -5.12 2.96
CA ARG A 7 3.55 -5.15 4.43
C ARG A 7 2.53 -6.18 4.96
N ILE A 8 1.50 -6.50 4.19
CA ILE A 8 0.56 -7.58 4.49
C ILE A 8 1.10 -8.92 4.00
N MET A 9 1.75 -8.92 2.84
CA MET A 9 2.30 -10.11 2.21
C MET A 9 3.27 -10.86 3.14
N ARG A 10 4.12 -10.13 3.87
CA ARG A 10 5.11 -10.67 4.83
C ARG A 10 4.52 -11.55 5.94
N LYS A 11 3.24 -11.40 6.25
CA LYS A 11 2.52 -12.15 7.29
C LYS A 11 1.39 -13.00 6.70
N SER A 12 1.32 -13.12 5.38
CA SER A 12 0.31 -13.90 4.64
C SER A 12 0.94 -15.10 3.94
N ASP A 13 0.13 -15.90 3.24
CA ASP A 13 0.59 -17.03 2.42
C ASP A 13 1.17 -16.61 1.05
N GLY A 14 1.27 -15.31 0.78
CA GLY A 14 1.82 -14.75 -0.46
C GLY A 14 0.91 -14.90 -1.67
N ARG A 15 -0.33 -15.39 -1.50
CA ARG A 15 -1.25 -15.62 -2.61
C ARG A 15 -2.05 -14.36 -2.95
N PRO A 16 -2.29 -14.09 -4.24
CA PRO A 16 -3.24 -13.06 -4.65
C PRO A 16 -4.64 -13.30 -4.06
N TRP A 17 -5.31 -12.24 -3.66
CA TRP A 17 -6.68 -12.31 -3.14
C TRP A 17 -7.71 -12.28 -4.27
N ARG A 18 -8.69 -13.16 -4.16
CA ARG A 18 -9.91 -13.08 -4.96
C ARG A 18 -10.89 -12.17 -4.22
N MET A 19 -11.25 -11.06 -4.86
CA MET A 19 -12.09 -10.02 -4.25
C MET A 19 -13.48 -10.08 -4.84
N ARG A 20 -14.50 -10.04 -3.98
CA ARG A 20 -15.90 -9.88 -4.36
C ARG A 20 -16.11 -8.48 -4.93
N ARG A 21 -17.14 -8.35 -5.76
CA ARG A 21 -17.61 -7.03 -6.20
C ARG A 21 -18.21 -6.29 -5.01
N ARG A 22 -17.59 -5.18 -4.60
CA ARG A 22 -18.14 -4.31 -3.55
C ARG A 22 -19.38 -3.59 -4.03
N LYS A 23 -20.32 -3.36 -3.11
CA LYS A 23 -21.50 -2.49 -3.33
C LYS A 23 -21.16 -1.01 -3.17
N GLN A 24 -20.17 -0.71 -2.33
CA GLN A 24 -19.66 0.64 -2.10
C GLN A 24 -18.60 0.99 -3.14
N HIS A 25 -18.55 2.26 -3.53
CA HIS A 25 -17.65 2.83 -4.52
C HIS A 25 -16.66 3.81 -3.86
N ASP A 26 -16.03 3.33 -2.79
CA ASP A 26 -15.14 4.04 -1.85
C ASP A 26 -13.66 3.66 -2.02
N LEU A 27 -13.36 2.76 -2.96
CA LEU A 27 -11.98 2.37 -3.26
C LEU A 27 -11.25 3.49 -4.01
N VAL A 28 -10.01 3.75 -3.61
CA VAL A 28 -9.08 4.66 -4.29
C VAL A 28 -7.90 3.88 -4.86
N PHE A 29 -7.20 4.48 -5.83
CA PHE A 29 -6.00 3.88 -6.38
C PHE A 29 -4.81 4.12 -5.43
N CYS A 30 -4.40 3.07 -4.72
CA CYS A 30 -3.25 3.07 -3.82
C CYS A 30 -2.02 2.48 -4.53
N HIS A 31 -0.86 3.02 -4.24
CA HIS A 31 0.45 2.50 -4.60
C HIS A 31 0.88 1.35 -3.69
N ASN A 32 0.55 1.41 -2.40
CA ASN A 32 0.88 0.41 -1.37
C ASN A 32 2.37 0.17 -1.05
N ASP A 33 3.26 0.93 -1.68
CA ASP A 33 4.70 0.92 -1.44
C ASP A 33 5.32 2.30 -1.72
N LEU A 34 4.63 3.37 -1.33
CA LEU A 34 5.07 4.73 -1.61
C LEU A 34 6.12 5.20 -0.58
N SER A 35 7.30 4.58 -0.60
CA SER A 35 8.49 5.03 0.13
C SER A 35 9.23 6.14 -0.62
N MET A 36 10.16 6.85 0.04
CA MET A 36 11.01 7.84 -0.62
C MET A 36 11.83 7.25 -1.79
N ASN A 37 12.17 5.96 -1.74
CA ASN A 37 12.94 5.29 -2.78
C ASN A 37 12.17 5.18 -4.10
N ASN A 38 10.84 5.21 -4.03
CA ASN A 38 9.94 5.11 -5.17
C ASN A 38 9.49 6.48 -5.72
N VAL A 39 10.05 7.57 -5.17
CA VAL A 39 9.80 8.95 -5.63
C VAL A 39 11.06 9.52 -6.27
N ILE A 40 11.07 9.65 -7.59
CA ILE A 40 12.16 10.28 -8.32
C ILE A 40 11.96 11.78 -8.30
N VAL A 41 12.95 12.52 -7.79
CA VAL A 41 12.95 13.98 -7.72
C VAL A 41 14.04 14.57 -8.61
N ASP A 42 13.76 15.76 -9.14
CA ASP A 42 14.74 16.58 -9.82
C ASP A 42 15.69 17.22 -8.80
N PRO A 43 17.01 17.01 -8.88
CA PRO A 43 17.92 17.51 -7.86
C PRO A 43 18.09 19.03 -7.88
N GLY A 44 17.78 19.71 -9.00
CA GLY A 44 17.91 21.16 -9.12
C GLY A 44 16.66 21.93 -8.67
N THR A 45 15.48 21.35 -8.90
CA THR A 45 14.18 22.02 -8.62
C THR A 45 13.41 21.41 -7.47
N LEU A 46 13.83 20.24 -6.97
CA LEU A 46 13.15 19.44 -5.95
C LEU A 46 11.71 19.03 -6.33
N LYS A 47 11.34 19.15 -7.61
CA LYS A 47 10.04 18.70 -8.11
C LYS A 47 10.05 17.19 -8.33
N ILE A 48 8.94 16.54 -8.01
CA ILE A 48 8.70 15.14 -8.34
C ILE A 48 8.71 14.99 -9.87
N LYS A 49 9.51 14.04 -10.37
CA LYS A 49 9.62 13.69 -11.80
C LYS A 49 8.86 12.41 -12.12
N ALA A 50 8.85 11.45 -11.20
CA ALA A 50 8.13 10.21 -11.35
C ALA A 50 7.83 9.57 -9.99
N ILE A 51 6.78 8.76 -9.99
CA ILE A 51 6.51 7.74 -8.97
C ILE A 51 6.64 6.40 -9.69
N ILE A 52 7.44 5.49 -9.15
CA ILE A 52 7.80 4.21 -9.78
C ILE A 52 7.44 3.04 -8.86
N ASP A 53 7.61 1.81 -9.37
CA ASP A 53 7.43 0.57 -8.58
C ASP A 53 5.98 0.28 -8.15
N TRP A 54 5.08 0.27 -9.13
CA TRP A 54 3.63 0.10 -8.94
C TRP A 54 3.17 -1.37 -8.81
N GLU A 55 4.06 -2.32 -8.46
CA GLU A 55 3.71 -3.76 -8.49
C GLU A 55 2.61 -4.14 -7.47
N TYR A 56 2.52 -3.41 -6.35
CA TYR A 56 1.49 -3.57 -5.32
C TYR A 56 0.28 -2.66 -5.52
N ALA A 57 0.25 -1.89 -6.61
CA ALA A 57 -0.79 -0.91 -6.83
C ALA A 57 -2.15 -1.54 -7.15
N GLY A 58 -3.22 -0.84 -6.80
CA GLY A 58 -4.58 -1.31 -7.06
C GLY A 58 -5.64 -0.45 -6.38
N PHE A 59 -6.88 -0.92 -6.42
CA PHE A 59 -8.01 -0.25 -5.79
C PHE A 59 -8.26 -0.83 -4.40
N TYR A 60 -8.06 -0.01 -3.37
CA TYR A 60 -8.17 -0.36 -1.95
C TYR A 60 -8.93 0.73 -1.18
N PRO A 61 -9.41 0.44 0.03
CA PRO A 61 -9.78 1.49 0.97
C PRO A 61 -8.62 2.49 1.17
N PRO A 62 -8.89 3.79 1.33
CA PRO A 62 -7.85 4.82 1.43
C PRO A 62 -6.84 4.59 2.57
N GLU A 63 -7.21 3.86 3.61
CA GLU A 63 -6.35 3.47 4.73
C GLU A 63 -5.17 2.59 4.32
N PHE A 64 -5.22 2.00 3.12
CA PHE A 64 -4.12 1.25 2.55
C PHE A 64 -2.96 2.13 2.05
N GLU A 65 -3.17 3.43 1.84
CA GLU A 65 -2.08 4.34 1.51
C GLU A 65 -1.57 5.04 2.78
N PHE A 66 -0.37 4.67 3.20
CA PHE A 66 0.30 5.29 4.33
C PHE A 66 1.46 6.16 3.83
N PRO A 67 1.70 7.36 4.40
CA PRO A 67 2.65 8.32 3.84
C PRO A 67 4.11 7.97 4.17
N PHE A 68 4.56 6.76 3.81
CA PHE A 68 5.92 6.28 4.05
C PHE A 68 6.99 7.16 3.39
N TYR A 69 6.65 7.88 2.31
CA TYR A 69 7.49 8.89 1.67
C TYR A 69 7.86 10.08 2.59
N GLN A 70 7.24 10.21 3.76
CA GLN A 70 7.59 11.24 4.75
C GLN A 70 8.74 10.84 5.67
N ARG A 71 9.20 9.59 5.63
CA ARG A 71 10.32 9.13 6.44
C ARG A 71 11.28 8.22 5.69
N SER A 72 12.48 8.07 6.28
CA SER A 72 13.47 7.12 5.78
C SER A 72 13.07 5.68 6.04
N GLY A 73 13.51 4.79 5.14
CA GLY A 73 13.33 3.36 5.26
C GLY A 73 12.16 2.79 4.45
N PRO A 74 11.85 1.51 4.66
CA PRO A 74 10.85 0.76 3.89
C PRO A 74 9.40 1.14 4.23
N SER A 75 8.47 0.77 3.35
CA SER A 75 7.02 0.92 3.52
C SER A 75 6.38 -0.13 4.46
N ILE A 76 6.97 -0.28 5.66
CA ILE A 76 6.49 -1.15 6.74
C ILE A 76 6.58 -0.39 8.05
N ALA A 77 5.77 -0.73 9.06
CA ALA A 77 5.92 -0.16 10.40
C ALA A 77 7.32 -0.48 10.97
N LEU A 78 7.97 0.53 11.55
CA LEU A 78 9.25 0.43 12.27
C LEU A 78 9.03 0.38 13.78
N ASP A 79 10.10 0.13 14.55
CA ASP A 79 10.05 0.08 16.00
C ASP A 79 9.48 1.39 16.59
N GLY A 80 8.43 1.25 17.41
CA GLY A 80 7.72 2.37 18.01
C GLY A 80 6.62 2.98 17.12
N GLU A 81 6.46 2.53 15.88
CA GLU A 81 5.33 2.89 15.02
C GLU A 81 4.15 1.92 15.21
N VAL A 82 2.96 2.38 14.82
CA VAL A 82 1.76 1.54 14.82
C VAL A 82 1.83 0.57 13.64
N ASP A 83 1.81 -0.73 13.93
CA ASP A 83 1.66 -1.78 12.92
C ASP A 83 0.19 -1.92 12.52
N ASP A 84 -0.14 -1.49 11.30
CA ASP A 84 -1.49 -1.45 10.75
C ASP A 84 -1.98 -2.79 10.19
N PHE A 85 -1.14 -3.84 10.24
CA PHE A 85 -1.40 -5.13 9.59
C PHE A 85 -2.77 -5.74 9.94
N GLU A 86 -3.10 -5.85 11.23
CA GLU A 86 -4.34 -6.47 11.69
C GLU A 86 -5.57 -5.66 11.25
N SER A 87 -5.45 -4.33 11.31
CA SER A 87 -6.53 -3.41 10.92
C SER A 87 -6.82 -3.49 9.43
N LEU A 88 -5.79 -3.45 8.59
CA LEU A 88 -5.94 -3.54 7.12
C LEU A 88 -6.43 -4.93 6.69
N THR A 89 -5.92 -5.98 7.34
CA THR A 89 -6.35 -7.35 7.05
C THR A 89 -7.83 -7.54 7.39
N ARG A 90 -8.28 -7.01 8.53
CA ARG A 90 -9.71 -7.04 8.92
C ARG A 90 -10.58 -6.24 7.96
N MET A 91 -10.11 -5.07 7.53
CA MET A 91 -10.87 -4.19 6.64
C MET A 91 -11.18 -4.86 5.30
N ILE A 92 -10.24 -5.64 4.76
CA ILE A 92 -10.41 -6.27 3.45
C ILE A 92 -10.94 -7.70 3.53
N SER A 93 -11.03 -8.31 4.72
CA SER A 93 -11.44 -9.72 4.88
C SER A 93 -12.90 -9.95 4.46
N GLU A 94 -13.77 -8.96 4.67
CA GLU A 94 -15.19 -9.02 4.29
C GLU A 94 -15.40 -9.06 2.78
N ASP A 95 -14.45 -8.50 2.04
CA ASP A 95 -14.47 -8.44 0.57
C ASP A 95 -13.76 -9.62 -0.09
N ARG A 96 -13.12 -10.52 0.67
CA ARG A 96 -12.49 -11.73 0.12
C ARG A 96 -13.54 -12.78 -0.22
N GLU A 97 -13.33 -13.47 -1.34
CA GLU A 97 -14.17 -14.60 -1.77
C GLU A 97 -14.01 -15.86 -0.92
#